data_AF-A0A6B3HVA8-F1
#
_entry.id   AF-A0A6B3HVA8-F1
#
_cell.length_a   1.000
_cell.length_b   1.000
_cell.length_c   1.000
_cell.angle_alpha   90.00
_cell.angle_beta   90.00
_cell.angle_gamma   90.00
#
_symmetry.space_group_name_H-M   'P 1'
#
loop_
_entity.id
_entity.type
_entity.pdbx_description
1 polymer ?
#
loop_
_entity_poly.entity_id
_entity_poly.type
_entity_poly.pdbx_seq_one_letter_code
_entity_poly.pdbx_strand_id
1 'polypeptide(L)'
;MTVPPQLTPGSRGPRRPALPFRPTPVRPSGETVPGPRRSPSDPPPRPDADEQAPQAGPRPAVTELRLSAYAGLRRTRVPLGPLTLLAGPSGSGRSTVLGAYAALAALGSGTHLGKVFPDPAACVPENARPDAQRRRGFRIGCTVDGPVGPVRLDLAV
;
A
#
# COMPACT_ATOMS: atom_id res chain seq x y z
N MET A 1 48.00 32.19 -19.06
CA MET A 1 46.59 32.27 -19.50
C MET A 1 46.27 30.98 -20.22
N THR A 2 45.61 30.04 -19.54
CA THR A 2 45.30 28.69 -20.07
C THR A 2 43.80 28.59 -20.26
N VAL A 3 43.37 28.32 -21.49
CA VAL A 3 41.95 28.20 -21.88
C VAL A 3 41.46 26.79 -21.53
N PRO A 4 40.30 26.62 -20.87
CA PRO A 4 39.73 25.29 -20.63
C PRO A 4 38.99 24.76 -21.87
N PRO A 5 38.92 23.43 -22.07
CA PRO A 5 38.18 22.84 -23.18
C PRO A 5 36.66 22.86 -22.91
N GLN A 6 35.89 23.19 -23.93
CA GLN A 6 34.42 23.17 -23.92
C GLN A 6 33.92 21.73 -24.08
N LEU A 7 33.07 21.27 -23.16
CA LEU A 7 32.31 20.02 -23.28
C LEU A 7 31.13 20.20 -24.25
N THR A 8 31.03 19.32 -25.24
CA THR A 8 29.89 19.18 -26.14
C THR A 8 28.69 18.50 -25.45
N PRO A 9 27.45 18.97 -25.64
CA PRO A 9 26.26 18.27 -25.15
C PRO A 9 25.95 17.03 -25.98
N GLY A 10 25.69 15.92 -25.30
CA GLY A 10 25.37 14.62 -25.87
C GLY A 10 24.07 14.58 -26.69
N SER A 11 24.14 13.87 -27.80
CA SER A 11 23.02 13.53 -28.68
C SER A 11 22.08 12.52 -28.02
N ARG A 12 20.87 12.97 -27.64
CA ARG A 12 19.76 12.08 -27.29
C ARG A 12 19.15 11.53 -28.58
N GLY A 13 19.29 10.23 -28.79
CA GLY A 13 18.58 9.52 -29.87
C GLY A 13 17.05 9.64 -29.75
N PRO A 14 16.31 9.50 -30.86
CA PRO A 14 14.86 9.70 -30.88
C PRO A 14 14.15 8.59 -30.08
N ARG A 15 13.26 9.00 -29.18
CA ARG A 15 12.34 8.11 -28.46
C ARG A 15 11.35 7.50 -29.47
N ARG A 16 11.27 6.17 -29.49
CA ARG A 16 10.20 5.43 -30.20
C ARG A 16 8.82 5.85 -29.68
N PRO A 17 7.82 6.08 -30.55
CA PRO A 17 6.46 6.31 -30.11
C PRO A 17 5.85 5.01 -29.55
N ALA A 18 5.19 5.13 -28.40
CA ALA A 18 4.43 4.05 -27.77
C ALA A 18 3.16 3.78 -28.59
N LEU A 19 2.93 2.50 -28.93
CA LEU A 19 1.70 2.07 -29.59
C LEU A 19 0.51 2.18 -28.62
N PRO A 20 -0.68 2.60 -29.09
CA PRO A 20 -1.87 2.66 -28.24
C PRO A 20 -2.36 1.25 -27.88
N PHE A 21 -2.66 1.06 -26.60
CA PHE A 21 -3.25 -0.15 -26.06
C PHE A 21 -4.67 -0.31 -26.61
N ARG A 22 -4.94 -1.44 -27.28
CA ARG A 22 -6.29 -1.82 -27.74
C ARG A 22 -6.88 -2.86 -26.77
N PRO A 23 -7.95 -2.56 -26.03
CA PRO A 23 -8.69 -3.59 -25.31
C PRO A 23 -9.50 -4.44 -26.31
N THR A 24 -9.33 -5.76 -26.22
CA THR A 24 -10.15 -6.75 -26.93
C THR A 24 -11.54 -6.81 -26.29
N PRO A 25 -12.64 -6.77 -27.07
CA PRO A 25 -13.97 -7.02 -26.52
C PRO A 25 -14.15 -8.51 -26.22
N VAL A 26 -14.46 -8.83 -24.96
CA VAL A 26 -14.93 -10.15 -24.53
C VAL A 26 -16.38 -10.30 -24.98
N ARG A 27 -16.66 -11.29 -25.82
CA ARG A 27 -18.02 -11.75 -26.13
C ARG A 27 -18.56 -12.57 -24.95
N PRO A 28 -19.72 -12.25 -24.37
CA PRO A 28 -20.50 -13.25 -23.65
C PRO A 28 -21.32 -14.05 -24.67
N SER A 29 -21.01 -15.33 -24.83
CA SER A 29 -21.89 -16.32 -25.47
C SER A 29 -22.11 -17.45 -24.47
N GLY A 30 -23.37 -17.77 -24.23
CA GLY A 30 -23.88 -18.67 -23.20
C GLY A 30 -25.24 -18.15 -22.76
N GLU A 31 -26.23 -18.15 -23.65
CA GLU A 31 -27.12 -19.30 -23.88
C GLU A 31 -27.94 -19.62 -22.62
N THR A 32 -28.99 -18.82 -22.41
CA THR A 32 -29.96 -19.00 -21.33
C THR A 32 -30.98 -20.05 -21.76
N VAL A 33 -30.94 -21.22 -21.13
CA VAL A 33 -32.00 -22.24 -21.23
C VAL A 33 -33.29 -21.68 -20.60
N PRO A 34 -34.46 -21.75 -21.26
CA PRO A 34 -35.71 -21.32 -20.63
C PRO A 34 -36.14 -22.37 -19.58
N GLY A 35 -36.09 -22.00 -18.31
CA GLY A 35 -36.68 -22.78 -17.22
C GLY A 35 -38.22 -22.84 -17.31
N PRO A 36 -38.87 -23.82 -16.66
CA PRO A 36 -40.30 -24.05 -16.77
C PRO A 36 -41.11 -22.86 -16.25
N ARG A 37 -42.18 -22.50 -16.98
CA ARG A 37 -43.11 -21.42 -16.65
C ARG A 37 -43.72 -21.68 -15.26
N ARG A 38 -43.49 -20.78 -14.31
CA ARG A 38 -44.22 -20.75 -13.04
C ARG A 38 -45.62 -20.18 -13.25
N SER A 39 -46.61 -20.85 -12.67
CA SER A 39 -48.00 -20.40 -12.62
C SER A 39 -48.14 -19.12 -11.77
N PRO A 40 -49.09 -18.21 -12.07
CA PRO A 40 -49.18 -16.89 -11.45
C PRO A 40 -49.85 -16.88 -10.06
N SER A 41 -49.86 -18.00 -9.33
CA SER A 41 -50.69 -18.16 -8.12
C SER A 41 -49.91 -18.42 -6.84
N ASP A 42 -48.57 -18.36 -6.87
CA ASP A 42 -47.78 -18.49 -5.64
C ASP A 42 -47.60 -17.11 -4.99
N PRO A 43 -48.02 -16.90 -3.73
CA PRO A 43 -47.66 -15.70 -3.00
C PRO A 43 -46.13 -15.63 -2.88
N PRO A 44 -45.49 -14.45 -3.01
CA PRO A 44 -44.05 -14.34 -2.85
C PRO A 44 -43.67 -14.88 -1.47
N PRO A 45 -42.61 -15.72 -1.35
CA PRO A 45 -42.06 -16.05 -0.05
C PRO A 45 -41.73 -14.72 0.62
N ARG A 46 -42.36 -14.48 1.78
CA ARG A 46 -41.98 -13.37 2.64
C ARG A 46 -40.49 -13.58 2.90
N PRO A 47 -39.62 -12.57 2.73
CA PRO A 47 -38.26 -12.70 3.18
C PRO A 47 -38.35 -12.92 4.69
N ASP A 48 -38.20 -14.18 5.09
CA ASP A 48 -38.05 -14.54 6.49
C ASP A 48 -36.93 -13.66 7.02
N ALA A 49 -37.27 -12.98 8.11
CA ALA A 49 -36.44 -12.00 8.77
C ALA A 49 -35.03 -12.56 8.91
N ASP A 50 -34.08 -11.85 8.29
CA ASP A 50 -32.71 -11.77 8.72
C ASP A 50 -32.14 -13.11 9.22
N GLU A 51 -31.81 -14.00 8.28
CA GLU A 51 -30.66 -14.88 8.49
C GLU A 51 -29.40 -13.99 8.47
N GLN A 52 -29.28 -13.18 9.52
CA GLN A 52 -28.10 -12.42 9.86
C GLN A 52 -27.03 -13.46 10.15
N ALA A 53 -26.29 -13.80 9.09
CA ALA A 53 -24.95 -14.32 9.21
C ALA A 53 -24.28 -13.57 10.37
N PRO A 54 -23.64 -14.28 11.32
CA PRO A 54 -23.15 -13.70 12.56
C PRO A 54 -22.42 -12.41 12.21
N GLN A 55 -22.95 -11.27 12.68
CA GLN A 55 -22.36 -9.97 12.39
C GLN A 55 -20.93 -10.02 12.91
N ALA A 56 -20.00 -10.29 11.98
CA ALA A 56 -18.61 -10.43 12.31
C ALA A 56 -18.22 -9.10 12.93
N GLY A 57 -17.90 -9.12 14.23
CA GLY A 57 -17.53 -7.93 14.97
C GLY A 57 -16.44 -7.15 14.23
N PRO A 58 -16.30 -5.84 14.51
CA PRO A 58 -15.40 -4.96 13.76
C PRO A 58 -14.01 -5.59 13.64
N ARG A 59 -13.59 -5.86 12.40
CA ARG A 59 -12.31 -6.49 12.09
C ARG A 59 -11.18 -5.53 12.48
N PRO A 60 -10.07 -6.03 13.04
CA PRO A 60 -8.89 -5.22 13.26
C PRO A 60 -8.43 -4.55 11.96
N ALA A 61 -8.24 -3.23 11.99
CA ALA A 61 -7.84 -2.45 10.82
C ALA A 61 -6.73 -1.48 11.20
N VAL A 62 -5.74 -1.34 10.32
CA VAL A 62 -4.65 -0.37 10.49
C VAL A 62 -5.19 1.03 10.22
N THR A 63 -5.12 1.93 11.20
CA THR A 63 -5.68 3.29 11.11
C THR A 63 -4.63 4.40 11.10
N GLU A 64 -3.38 4.09 11.42
CA GLU A 64 -2.26 5.02 11.30
C GLU A 64 -0.98 4.28 10.95
N LEU A 65 -0.18 4.82 10.03
CA LEU A 65 1.21 4.42 9.79
C LEU A 65 2.16 5.51 10.30
N ARG A 66 3.23 5.13 10.99
CA ARG A 66 4.25 6.03 11.53
C ARG A 66 5.63 5.66 11.01
N LEU A 67 6.34 6.65 10.48
CA LEU A 67 7.64 6.49 9.86
C LEU A 67 8.61 7.53 10.43
N SER A 68 9.71 7.08 11.02
CA SER A 68 10.74 7.96 11.56
C SER A 68 12.11 7.58 11.01
N ALA A 69 12.76 8.53 10.36
CA ALA A 69 14.06 8.34 9.72
C ALA A 69 14.08 7.17 8.71
N TYR A 70 13.02 7.00 7.91
CA TYR A 70 12.89 5.90 6.95
C TYR A 70 12.85 6.41 5.51
N ALA A 71 13.82 6.02 4.69
CA ALA A 71 13.90 6.25 3.24
C ALA A 71 13.52 7.69 2.82
N GLY A 72 14.06 8.66 3.56
CA GLY A 72 13.85 10.11 3.38
C GLY A 72 12.85 10.75 4.34
N LEU A 73 11.90 9.99 4.91
CA LEU A 73 10.84 10.49 5.78
C LEU A 73 11.33 10.67 7.23
N ARG A 74 11.11 11.85 7.82
CA ARG A 74 11.74 12.32 9.08
C ARG A 74 10.75 12.54 10.24
N ARG A 75 9.68 11.73 10.34
CA ARG A 75 8.55 11.75 11.32
C ARG A 75 7.22 11.93 10.60
N THR A 76 6.94 11.05 9.66
CA THR A 76 5.68 11.06 8.91
C THR A 76 4.66 10.20 9.63
N ARG A 77 3.45 10.75 9.83
CA ARG A 77 2.27 9.99 10.24
C ARG A 77 1.26 10.03 9.11
N VAL A 78 0.78 8.87 8.69
CA VAL A 78 -0.19 8.73 7.61
C VAL A 78 -1.45 8.11 8.20
N PRO A 79 -2.54 8.87 8.36
CA PRO A 79 -3.82 8.30 8.76
C PRO A 79 -4.34 7.39 7.63
N LEU A 80 -4.92 6.26 8.00
CA LEU A 80 -5.51 5.29 7.09
C LEU A 80 -6.99 5.14 7.46
N GLY A 81 -7.85 5.55 6.53
CA GLY A 81 -9.27 5.24 6.58
C GLY A 81 -9.61 3.96 5.80
N PRO A 82 -10.90 3.59 5.71
CA PRO A 82 -11.37 2.46 4.90
C PRO A 82 -10.87 2.53 3.44
N LEU A 83 -10.75 3.75 2.91
CA LEU A 83 -10.07 4.06 1.66
C LEU A 83 -9.15 5.26 1.89
N THR A 84 -7.89 5.16 1.48
CA THR A 84 -6.92 6.27 1.55
C THR A 84 -6.16 6.38 0.24
N LEU A 85 -6.25 7.55 -0.40
CA LEU A 85 -5.51 7.87 -1.61
C LEU A 85 -4.25 8.67 -1.26
N LEU A 86 -3.08 8.13 -1.63
CA LEU A 86 -1.82 8.86 -1.54
C LEU A 86 -1.54 9.57 -2.87
N ALA A 87 -1.63 10.90 -2.86
CA ALA A 87 -1.37 11.76 -4.02
C ALA A 87 -0.20 12.73 -3.76
N GLY A 88 0.43 13.20 -4.85
CA GLY A 88 1.51 14.17 -4.77
C GLY A 88 2.55 14.01 -5.90
N PRO A 89 3.46 14.98 -6.06
CA PRO A 89 4.52 14.94 -7.07
C PRO A 89 5.36 13.66 -6.99
N SER A 90 6.03 13.32 -8.08
CA SER A 90 7.05 12.27 -8.07
C SER A 90 8.13 12.57 -7.03
N GLY A 91 8.54 11.56 -6.26
CA GLY A 91 9.52 11.73 -5.18
C GLY A 91 8.94 12.21 -3.86
N SER A 92 7.62 12.45 -3.73
CA SER A 92 7.00 12.84 -2.45
C SER A 92 6.97 11.74 -1.38
N GLY A 93 7.48 10.53 -1.68
CA GLY A 93 7.56 9.42 -0.73
C GLY A 93 6.34 8.50 -0.67
N ARG A 94 5.39 8.60 -1.62
CA ARG A 94 4.20 7.72 -1.65
C ARG A 94 4.56 6.24 -1.74
N SER A 95 5.47 5.88 -2.65
CA SER A 95 5.97 4.51 -2.77
C SER A 95 6.71 4.07 -1.50
N THR A 96 7.40 5.00 -0.84
CA THR A 96 8.06 4.75 0.45
C THR A 96 7.05 4.41 1.54
N VAL A 97 5.94 5.14 1.63
CA VAL A 97 4.84 4.87 2.57
C VAL A 97 4.23 3.49 2.32
N LEU A 98 3.89 3.18 1.06
CA LEU A 98 3.32 1.87 0.72
C LEU A 98 4.31 0.73 0.94
N GLY A 99 5.59 0.95 0.65
CA GLY A 99 6.66 -0.01 0.91
C GLY A 99 6.82 -0.30 2.41
N ALA A 100 6.73 0.71 3.27
CA ALA A 100 6.75 0.52 4.72
C ALA A 100 5.52 -0.26 5.22
N TYR A 101 4.33 0.03 4.69
CA TYR A 101 3.12 -0.72 5.00
C TYR A 101 3.26 -2.20 4.59
N ALA A 102 3.75 -2.46 3.38
CA ALA A 102 4.02 -3.81 2.90
C ALA A 102 5.07 -4.54 3.76
N ALA A 103 6.11 -3.84 4.21
CA ALA A 103 7.11 -4.39 5.13
C ALA A 103 6.49 -4.80 6.47
N LEU A 104 5.64 -3.95 7.08
CA LEU A 104 4.93 -4.30 8.32
C LEU A 104 3.99 -5.49 8.12
N ALA A 105 3.26 -5.55 6.99
CA ALA A 105 2.40 -6.67 6.67
C ALA A 105 3.18 -7.98 6.52
N ALA A 106 4.34 -7.94 5.84
CA ALA A 106 5.21 -9.10 5.68
C ALA A 106 5.80 -9.58 7.01
N LEU A 107 6.23 -8.66 7.88
CA LEU A 107 6.69 -8.99 9.23
C LEU A 107 5.55 -9.60 10.06
N GLY A 108 4.36 -9.01 10.00
CA GLY A 108 3.16 -9.52 10.67
C GLY A 108 2.72 -10.90 10.16
N SER A 109 3.04 -11.24 8.92
CA SER A 109 2.83 -12.59 8.36
C SER A 109 3.95 -13.57 8.67
N GLY A 110 4.94 -13.19 9.49
CA GLY A 110 6.04 -14.06 9.92
C GLY A 110 7.31 -14.01 9.06
N THR A 111 7.40 -13.08 8.10
CA THR A 111 8.63 -12.93 7.29
C THR A 111 9.77 -12.43 8.18
N HIS A 112 10.96 -13.02 8.04
CA HIS A 112 12.13 -12.61 8.82
C HIS A 112 12.60 -11.19 8.49
N LEU A 113 13.08 -10.48 9.52
CA LEU A 113 13.53 -9.09 9.41
C LEU A 113 14.59 -8.88 8.31
N GLY A 114 15.60 -9.74 8.24
CA GLY A 114 16.65 -9.65 7.21
C GLY A 114 16.19 -9.96 5.78
N LYS A 115 15.01 -10.56 5.60
CA LYS A 115 14.39 -10.74 4.28
C LYS A 115 13.59 -9.50 3.89
N VAL A 116 12.91 -8.87 4.84
CA VAL A 116 12.14 -7.64 4.62
C VAL A 116 13.07 -6.44 4.41
N PHE A 117 14.17 -6.36 5.17
CA PHE A 117 15.22 -5.35 5.03
C PHE A 117 16.58 -6.04 4.80
N PRO A 118 16.90 -6.40 3.54
CA PRO A 118 18.20 -6.99 3.21
C PRO A 118 19.36 -6.03 3.47
N ASP A 119 19.14 -4.74 3.23
CA ASP A 119 20.06 -3.65 3.57
C ASP A 119 19.32 -2.58 4.40
N PRO A 120 19.29 -2.72 5.73
CA PRO A 120 18.66 -1.75 6.61
C PRO A 120 19.34 -0.38 6.57
N ALA A 121 20.65 -0.32 6.31
CA ALA A 121 21.40 0.93 6.31
C ALA A 121 21.00 1.83 5.13
N ALA A 122 20.70 1.25 3.97
CA ALA A 122 20.16 1.99 2.82
C ALA A 122 18.78 2.63 3.10
N CYS A 123 18.03 2.11 4.08
CA CYS A 123 16.75 2.68 4.49
C CYS A 123 16.93 3.86 5.47
N VAL A 124 18.12 4.05 6.04
CA VAL A 124 18.43 5.17 6.93
C VAL A 124 18.90 6.37 6.11
N PRO A 125 18.25 7.54 6.22
CA PRO A 125 18.72 8.74 5.56
C PRO A 125 20.10 9.18 6.05
N GLU A 126 20.93 9.74 5.17
CA GLU A 126 22.30 10.21 5.50
C GLU A 126 22.35 11.16 6.71
N ASN A 127 21.39 12.10 6.78
CA ASN A 127 21.25 13.08 7.86
C ASN A 127 20.30 12.63 8.97
N ALA A 128 20.04 11.32 9.13
CA ALA A 128 19.25 10.82 10.25
C ALA A 128 20.00 11.08 11.56
N ARG A 129 19.34 11.77 12.50
CA ARG A 129 19.88 11.92 13.85
C ARG A 129 19.93 10.54 14.51
N PRO A 130 20.99 10.24 15.27
CA PRO A 130 21.04 9.02 16.06
C PRO A 130 19.80 8.89 16.95
N ASP A 131 19.34 7.66 17.18
CA ASP A 131 18.27 7.39 18.13
C ASP A 131 18.70 7.72 19.57
N ALA A 132 17.81 7.54 20.56
CA ALA A 132 18.11 7.77 21.97
C ALA A 132 19.27 6.89 22.50
N GLN A 133 19.60 5.82 21.79
CA GLN A 133 20.70 4.90 22.07
C GLN A 133 21.95 5.20 21.21
N ARG A 134 22.00 6.36 20.52
CA ARG A 134 23.05 6.78 19.58
C ARG A 134 23.28 5.84 18.38
N ARG A 135 22.36 4.91 18.09
CA ARG A 135 22.44 4.06 16.90
C ARG A 135 21.84 4.80 15.70
N ARG A 136 22.42 4.57 14.52
CA ARG A 136 21.86 5.04 13.26
C ARG A 136 20.91 3.96 12.75
N GLY A 137 19.61 4.20 12.93
CA GLY A 137 18.54 3.28 12.55
C GLY A 137 17.28 4.04 12.17
N PHE A 138 16.24 3.29 11.82
CA PHE A 138 14.94 3.85 11.47
C PHE A 138 13.83 3.20 12.28
N ARG A 139 12.66 3.82 12.28
CA ARG A 139 11.46 3.23 12.90
C ARG A 139 10.30 3.23 11.93
N ILE A 140 9.61 2.09 11.90
CA ILE A 140 8.33 1.93 11.23
C ILE A 140 7.33 1.37 12.23
N GLY A 141 6.09 1.85 12.20
CA GLY A 141 5.08 1.42 13.14
C GLY A 141 3.68 1.69 12.63
N CYS A 142 2.69 1.09 13.28
CA CYS A 142 1.29 1.29 12.95
C CYS A 142 0.38 1.30 14.19
N THR A 143 -0.78 1.93 14.06
CA THR A 143 -1.90 1.76 15.00
C THR A 143 -2.92 0.87 14.34
N VAL A 144 -3.41 -0.12 15.09
CA VAL A 144 -4.49 -1.01 14.68
C VAL A 144 -5.64 -0.81 15.63
N ASP A 145 -6.79 -0.40 15.09
CA ASP A 145 -8.04 -0.36 15.85
C ASP A 145 -8.72 -1.72 15.73
N GLY A 146 -9.30 -2.20 16.83
CA GLY A 146 -9.99 -3.49 16.88
C GLY A 146 -10.89 -3.60 18.11
N PRO A 147 -11.48 -4.78 18.36
CA PRO A 147 -12.47 -4.97 19.42
C PRO A 147 -11.92 -4.74 20.84
N VAL A 148 -10.60 -4.80 21.02
CA VAL A 148 -9.90 -4.53 22.29
C VAL A 148 -9.45 -3.07 22.43
N GLY A 149 -9.78 -2.21 21.46
CA GLY A 149 -9.29 -0.84 21.38
C GLY A 149 -8.01 -0.69 20.54
N PRO A 150 -7.45 0.53 20.48
CA PRO A 150 -6.26 0.84 19.68
C PRO A 150 -5.02 0.14 20.22
N VAL A 151 -4.32 -0.59 19.36
CA VAL A 151 -3.02 -1.21 19.64
C VAL A 151 -1.94 -0.51 18.83
N ARG A 152 -0.87 -0.12 19.50
CA ARG A 152 0.26 0.57 18.88
C ARG A 152 1.48 -0.34 18.80
N LEU A 153 2.01 -0.51 17.59
CA LEU A 153 3.25 -1.23 17.33
C LEU A 153 4.29 -0.27 16.73
N ASP A 154 5.49 -0.25 17.29
CA ASP A 154 6.63 0.51 16.75
C ASP A 154 7.86 -0.41 16.72
N LEU A 155 8.40 -0.64 15.52
CA LEU A 155 9.61 -1.43 15.26
C LEU A 155 10.80 -0.47 15.08
N ALA A 156 11.90 -0.74 15.78
CA ALA A 156 13.19 -0.10 15.53
C ALA A 156 14.14 -1.11 14.88
N VAL A 157 14.75 -0.69 13.77
CA VAL A 157 15.77 -1.43 13.00
C VAL A 157 17.02 -0.58 12.93
#